data_AF-A0A2C9JGU3-F1
#
_entry.id   AF-A0A2C9JGU3-F1
#
_cell.length_a   1.000
_cell.length_b   1.000
_cell.length_c   1.000
_cell.angle_alpha   90.00
_cell.angle_beta   90.00
_cell.angle_gamma   90.00
#
_symmetry.space_group_name_H-M   'P 1'
#
loop_
_entity.id
_entity.type
_entity.pdbx_description
1 polymer ?
#
loop_
_entity_poly.entity_id
_entity_poly.type
_entity_poly.pdbx_seq_one_letter_code
_entity_poly.pdbx_strand_id
1 'polypeptide(L)'
;MGSFDFLDEVRRMNGRQLYYQVLNFGMIVSSALMIWKGLMVVTGSESPIVVVLSGSMEPAFHRGDLLLLTNHREEPIRVGEIVVFKIEGRDIPIVHRVLKVHEKFLPYAGIVTILMNDYPKFKYAILAFLGLFVLTHRE
;
A
#
# COMPACT_ATOMS: atom_id res chain seq x y z
N MET A 1 22.98 -34.70 22.64
CA MET A 1 22.84 -34.29 24.06
C MET A 1 22.09 -32.96 24.11
N GLY A 2 20.76 -32.95 23.96
CA GLY A 2 20.02 -31.68 23.93
C GLY A 2 18.50 -31.82 23.84
N SER A 3 18.00 -32.87 23.17
CA SER A 3 16.56 -33.17 23.14
C SER A 3 16.11 -34.04 24.33
N PHE A 4 16.92 -35.03 24.73
CA PHE A 4 16.60 -35.93 25.84
C PHE A 4 16.67 -35.23 27.20
N ASP A 5 17.66 -34.35 27.41
CA ASP A 5 17.82 -33.59 28.67
C ASP A 5 16.65 -32.63 28.91
N PHE A 6 16.14 -31.97 27.87
CA PHE A 6 14.97 -31.09 27.96
C PHE A 6 13.70 -31.85 28.35
N LEU A 7 13.47 -33.03 27.77
CA LEU A 7 12.31 -33.87 28.08
C LEU A 7 12.36 -34.41 29.51
N ASP A 8 13.55 -34.78 30.00
CA ASP A 8 13.76 -35.23 31.37
C ASP A 8 13.60 -34.08 32.38
N GLU A 9 14.02 -32.87 32.02
CA GLU A 9 13.86 -31.67 32.85
C GLU A 9 12.38 -31.25 32.96
N VAL A 10 11.66 -31.22 31.83
CA VAL A 10 10.20 -30.95 31.78
C VAL A 10 9.42 -31.99 32.60
N ARG A 11 9.83 -33.26 32.57
CA ARG A 11 9.19 -34.34 33.33
C ARG A 11 9.42 -34.25 34.84
N ARG A 12 10.50 -33.58 35.28
CA ARG A 12 10.83 -33.39 36.70
C ARG A 12 10.18 -32.15 37.33
N MET A 13 9.57 -31.28 36.51
CA MET A 13 8.90 -30.08 37.00
C MET A 13 7.55 -30.38 37.65
N ASN A 14 7.28 -29.76 38.80
CA ASN A 14 5.95 -29.78 39.41
C ASN A 14 4.92 -29.12 38.48
N GLY A 15 3.70 -29.66 38.37
CA GLY A 15 2.68 -29.13 37.45
C GLY A 15 2.35 -27.64 37.63
N ARG A 16 2.50 -27.11 38.86
CA ARG A 16 2.39 -25.66 39.14
C ARG A 16 3.54 -24.86 38.53
N GLN A 17 4.76 -25.39 38.57
CA GLN A 17 5.96 -24.75 38.02
C GLN A 17 5.91 -24.73 36.49
N LEU A 18 5.48 -25.83 35.88
CA LEU A 18 5.24 -25.90 34.43
C LEU A 18 4.21 -24.84 33.99
N TYR A 19 3.11 -24.68 34.75
CA TYR A 19 2.10 -23.66 34.46
C TYR A 19 2.67 -22.23 34.49
N TYR A 20 3.43 -21.86 35.51
CA TYR A 20 4.07 -20.54 35.57
C TYR A 20 5.07 -20.32 34.44
N GLN A 21 5.82 -21.35 34.04
CA GLN A 21 6.77 -21.26 32.93
C GLN A 21 6.07 -21.05 31.59
N VAL A 22 4.96 -21.76 31.36
CA VAL A 22 4.11 -21.59 30.17
C VAL A 22 3.46 -20.21 30.17
N LEU A 23 2.93 -19.73 31.30
CA LEU A 23 2.37 -18.39 31.41
C LEU A 23 3.40 -17.30 31.13
N ASN A 24 4.60 -17.42 31.70
CA ASN A 24 5.67 -16.43 31.48
C ASN A 24 6.09 -16.39 30.01
N PHE A 25 6.27 -17.57 29.40
CA PHE A 25 6.52 -17.66 27.96
C PHE A 25 5.38 -17.05 27.13
N GLY A 26 4.13 -17.34 27.48
CA GLY A 26 2.94 -16.77 26.85
C GLY A 26 2.88 -15.25 26.96
N MET A 27 3.26 -14.67 28.11
CA MET A 27 3.34 -13.22 28.30
C MET A 27 4.42 -12.59 27.41
N ILE A 28 5.60 -13.20 27.30
CA ILE A 28 6.67 -12.71 26.42
C ILE A 28 6.21 -12.71 24.96
N VAL A 29 5.67 -13.83 24.47
CA VAL A 29 5.18 -13.93 23.08
C VAL A 29 4.03 -12.95 22.82
N SER A 30 3.09 -12.83 23.75
CA SER A 30 1.99 -11.87 23.66
C SER A 30 2.50 -10.43 23.57
N SER A 31 3.46 -10.04 24.41
CA SER A 31 4.05 -8.70 24.39
C SER A 31 4.74 -8.38 23.06
N ALA A 32 5.48 -9.34 22.49
CA ALA A 32 6.14 -9.17 21.19
C ALA A 32 5.11 -8.97 20.06
N LEU A 33 4.03 -9.76 20.06
CA LEU A 33 2.93 -9.62 19.10
C LEU A 33 2.18 -8.29 19.27
N MET A 34 1.98 -7.83 20.51
CA MET A 34 1.37 -6.53 20.80
C MET A 34 2.21 -5.38 20.27
N ILE A 35 3.54 -5.45 20.38
CA ILE A 35 4.44 -4.44 19.81
C ILE A 35 4.30 -4.40 18.29
N TRP A 36 4.33 -5.57 17.62
CA TRP A 36 4.19 -5.65 16.17
C TRP A 36 2.83 -5.12 15.68
N LYS A 37 1.73 -5.53 16.35
CA LYS A 37 0.37 -5.06 16.05
C LYS A 37 0.19 -3.58 16.37
N GLY A 38 0.76 -3.11 17.46
CA GLY A 38 0.80 -1.68 17.81
C GLY A 38 1.46 -0.87 16.72
N LEU A 39 2.61 -1.33 16.20
CA LEU A 39 3.30 -0.64 15.11
C LEU A 39 2.45 -0.59 13.83
N MET A 40 1.78 -1.69 13.45
CA MET A 40 0.84 -1.69 12.32
C MET A 40 -0.31 -0.69 12.49
N VAL A 41 -0.86 -0.56 13.70
CA VAL A 41 -1.95 0.39 14.00
C VAL A 41 -1.47 1.83 13.95
N VAL A 42 -0.31 2.12 14.55
CA VAL A 42 0.25 3.48 14.61
C VAL A 42 0.63 3.99 13.22
N THR A 43 1.29 3.15 12.41
CA THR A 43 1.69 3.56 11.07
C THR A 43 0.55 3.49 10.05
N GLY A 44 -0.58 2.87 10.38
CA GLY A 44 -1.69 2.65 9.44
C GLY A 44 -1.31 1.76 8.24
N SER A 45 -0.21 1.01 8.33
CA SER A 45 0.32 0.14 7.27
C SER A 45 0.19 -1.33 7.67
N GLU A 46 -0.17 -2.19 6.71
CA GLU A 46 -0.18 -3.65 6.90
C GLU A 46 1.23 -4.19 7.16
N SER A 47 2.26 -3.50 6.67
CA SER A 47 3.66 -3.84 6.85
C SER A 47 4.44 -2.56 7.18
N PRO A 48 4.62 -2.23 8.48
CA PRO A 48 5.31 -1.01 8.89
C PRO A 48 6.80 -1.04 8.55
N ILE A 49 7.38 -2.22 8.38
CA ILE A 49 8.81 -2.41 8.12
C ILE A 49 8.93 -3.31 6.88
N VAL A 50 9.62 -2.84 5.84
CA VAL A 50 9.92 -3.63 4.63
C VAL A 50 11.40 -3.53 4.28
N VAL A 51 11.93 -4.54 3.59
CA VAL A 51 13.33 -4.56 3.15
C VAL A 51 13.41 -4.37 1.63
N VAL A 52 14.39 -3.60 1.18
CA VAL A 52 14.66 -3.36 -0.23
C VAL A 52 15.32 -4.60 -0.85
N LEU A 53 14.62 -5.25 -1.77
CA LEU A 53 15.08 -6.47 -2.43
C LEU A 53 15.92 -6.19 -3.70
N SER A 54 15.71 -5.04 -4.35
CA SER A 54 16.31 -4.70 -5.65
C SER A 54 16.93 -3.30 -5.68
N GLY A 55 17.88 -3.08 -6.58
CA GLY A 55 18.61 -1.81 -6.74
C GLY A 55 17.96 -0.82 -7.73
N SER A 56 16.68 -0.96 -8.07
CA SER A 56 16.04 -0.07 -9.07
C SER A 56 15.89 1.38 -8.59
N MET A 57 16.00 1.61 -7.28
CA MET A 57 15.91 2.92 -6.64
C MET A 57 17.28 3.49 -6.27
N GLU A 58 18.38 2.93 -6.76
CA GLU A 58 19.72 3.49 -6.58
C GLU A 58 19.81 4.89 -7.25
N PRO A 59 20.46 5.88 -6.61
CA PRO A 59 21.27 5.80 -5.37
C PRO A 59 20.47 6.03 -4.07
N ALA A 60 19.16 6.24 -4.13
CA ALA A 60 18.36 6.59 -2.95
C ALA A 60 18.17 5.42 -1.97
N PHE A 61 18.09 4.20 -2.49
CA PHE A 61 18.06 2.99 -1.68
C PHE A 61 18.97 1.92 -2.27
N HIS A 62 19.59 1.16 -1.37
CA HIS A 62 20.42 0.01 -1.69
C HIS A 62 19.73 -1.28 -1.25
N ARG A 63 20.16 -2.41 -1.84
CA ARG A 63 19.64 -3.72 -1.45
C ARG A 63 19.97 -3.99 0.02
N GLY A 64 18.97 -4.38 0.80
CA GLY A 64 19.10 -4.61 2.24
C GLY A 64 18.68 -3.43 3.12
N ASP A 65 18.39 -2.26 2.54
CA ASP A 65 17.87 -1.12 3.31
C ASP A 65 16.51 -1.45 3.92
N LEU A 66 16.31 -1.02 5.17
CA LEU A 66 15.07 -1.17 5.90
C LEU A 66 14.23 0.11 5.75
N LEU A 67 13.04 -0.02 5.18
CA LEU A 67 12.12 1.10 5.02
C LEU A 67 11.04 1.03 6.10
N LEU A 68 10.86 2.15 6.79
CA LEU A 68 9.73 2.37 7.67
C LEU A 68 8.59 3.01 6.87
N LEU A 69 7.46 2.33 6.84
CA LEU A 69 6.28 2.77 6.10
C LEU A 69 5.29 3.40 7.06
N THR A 70 4.81 4.58 6.71
CA THR A 70 3.71 5.27 7.37
C THR A 70 2.65 5.63 6.34
N ASN A 71 1.39 5.44 6.69
CA ASN A 71 0.25 5.61 5.81
C ASN A 71 -0.72 6.63 6.40
N HIS A 72 -0.50 7.89 6.05
CA HIS A 72 -1.40 8.98 6.44
C HIS A 72 -2.50 9.12 5.38
N ARG A 73 -3.66 8.54 5.64
CA ARG A 73 -4.79 8.51 4.69
C ARG A 73 -5.37 9.89 4.35
N GLU A 74 -5.15 10.88 5.22
CA GLU A 74 -5.70 12.22 5.06
C GLU A 74 -4.81 13.13 4.18
N GLU A 75 -3.55 12.74 3.95
CA GLU A 75 -2.61 13.56 3.20
C GLU A 75 -2.52 13.11 1.73
N PRO A 76 -2.73 14.02 0.77
CA PRO A 76 -2.56 13.68 -0.65
C PRO A 76 -1.08 13.45 -0.97
N ILE A 77 -0.82 12.42 -1.78
CA ILE A 77 0.53 12.07 -2.26
C ILE A 77 1.09 13.21 -3.12
N ARG A 78 2.34 13.58 -2.89
CA ARG A 78 3.04 14.68 -3.58
C ARG A 78 4.13 14.18 -4.52
N VAL A 79 4.46 15.03 -5.50
CA VAL A 79 5.63 14.80 -6.37
C VAL A 79 6.90 14.76 -5.54
N GLY A 80 7.74 13.75 -5.78
CA GLY A 80 9.00 13.54 -5.09
C GLY A 80 8.92 12.52 -3.94
N GLU A 81 7.73 12.19 -3.46
CA GLU A 81 7.53 11.19 -2.40
C GLU A 81 7.89 9.78 -2.88
N ILE A 82 8.31 8.94 -1.95
CA ILE A 82 8.61 7.54 -2.18
C ILE A 82 7.47 6.74 -1.61
N VAL A 83 6.72 6.09 -2.49
CA VAL A 83 5.52 5.34 -2.11
C VAL A 83 5.77 3.85 -2.28
N VAL A 84 5.14 3.08 -1.39
CA VAL A 84 5.12 1.63 -1.45
C VAL A 84 3.69 1.19 -1.66
N PHE A 85 3.47 0.43 -2.72
CA PHE A 85 2.14 -0.06 -3.07
C PHE A 85 2.20 -1.53 -3.48
N LYS A 86 1.08 -2.22 -3.26
CA LYS A 86 0.88 -3.60 -3.69
C LYS A 86 0.06 -3.60 -4.99
N ILE A 87 0.40 -4.47 -5.92
CA ILE A 87 -0.36 -4.69 -7.15
C ILE A 87 -1.16 -5.98 -6.99
N GLU A 88 -2.42 -5.99 -7.44
CA GLU A 88 -3.23 -7.21 -7.48
C GLU A 88 -2.55 -8.27 -8.36
N GLY A 89 -2.36 -9.47 -7.82
CA GLY A 89 -1.62 -10.56 -8.48
C GLY A 89 -0.10 -10.55 -8.26
N ARG A 90 0.45 -9.62 -7.47
CA ARG A 90 1.85 -9.65 -7.01
C ARG A 90 1.93 -9.63 -5.49
N ASP A 91 2.62 -10.61 -4.91
CA ASP A 91 2.79 -10.73 -3.45
C ASP A 91 3.84 -9.75 -2.90
N ILE A 92 4.78 -9.32 -3.73
CA ILE A 92 5.88 -8.42 -3.34
C ILE A 92 5.49 -6.95 -3.59
N PRO A 93 5.50 -6.09 -2.54
CA PRO A 93 5.23 -4.66 -2.70
C PRO A 93 6.35 -3.97 -3.48
N ILE A 94 6.00 -2.89 -4.19
CA ILE A 94 6.93 -2.16 -5.06
C ILE A 94 7.17 -0.78 -4.47
N VAL A 95 8.43 -0.38 -4.41
CA VAL A 95 8.90 0.94 -3.97
C VAL A 95 9.23 1.78 -5.19
N HIS A 96 8.60 2.94 -5.37
CA HIS A 96 8.92 3.88 -6.47
C HIS A 96 8.79 5.34 -6.02
N ARG A 97 9.48 6.25 -6.73
CA ARG A 97 9.35 7.70 -6.55
C ARG A 97 8.24 8.27 -7.43
N VAL A 98 7.40 9.10 -6.84
CA VAL A 98 6.35 9.83 -7.54
C VAL A 98 6.97 10.94 -8.38
N LEU A 99 6.82 10.87 -9.70
CA LEU A 99 7.36 11.89 -10.63
C LEU A 99 6.33 12.95 -11.00
N LYS A 100 5.06 12.56 -11.12
CA LYS A 100 3.98 13.48 -11.50
C LYS A 100 2.66 12.99 -10.90
N VAL A 101 1.97 13.89 -10.21
CA VAL A 101 0.62 13.67 -9.70
C VAL A 101 -0.36 14.33 -10.67
N HIS A 102 -1.39 13.58 -11.07
CA HIS A 102 -2.45 14.09 -11.94
C HIS A 102 -3.69 14.38 -11.09
N GLU A 103 -3.80 15.62 -10.62
CA GLU A 103 -5.02 16.11 -10.00
C GLU A 103 -6.05 16.40 -11.10
N LYS A 104 -7.15 15.63 -11.14
CA LYS A 104 -8.24 15.86 -12.11
C LYS A 104 -9.00 17.12 -11.70
N PHE A 105 -8.48 18.29 -12.07
CA PHE A 105 -9.05 19.58 -11.71
C PHE A 105 -10.34 19.92 -12.49
N LEU A 106 -10.68 19.14 -13.54
CA LEU A 106 -11.90 19.33 -14.34
C LEU A 106 -12.57 17.98 -14.65
N PRO A 107 -13.30 17.36 -13.71
CA PRO A 107 -13.99 16.10 -13.95
C PRO A 107 -14.97 16.22 -15.14
N TYR A 108 -15.66 17.35 -15.29
CA TYR A 108 -16.63 17.56 -16.37
C TYR A 108 -15.96 17.66 -17.75
N ALA A 109 -14.90 18.45 -17.91
CA ALA A 109 -14.21 18.57 -19.20
C ALA A 109 -13.53 17.24 -19.59
N GLY A 110 -12.97 16.52 -18.62
CA GLY A 110 -12.41 15.18 -18.83
C GLY A 110 -13.47 14.17 -19.26
N ILE A 111 -14.64 14.15 -18.61
CA ILE A 111 -15.77 13.29 -19.00
C ILE A 111 -16.25 13.63 -20.41
N VAL A 112 -16.37 14.92 -20.77
CA VAL A 112 -16.74 15.33 -22.13
C VAL A 112 -15.69 14.89 -23.14
N THR A 113 -14.41 15.00 -22.81
CA THR A 113 -13.31 14.59 -23.71
C THR A 113 -13.28 13.06 -23.90
N ILE A 114 -13.44 12.30 -22.82
CA ILE A 114 -13.52 10.83 -22.86
C ILE A 114 -14.77 10.39 -23.64
N LEU A 115 -15.94 10.98 -23.36
CA LEU A 115 -17.18 10.67 -24.07
C LEU A 115 -17.07 11.00 -25.58
N MET A 116 -16.43 12.12 -25.93
CA MET A 116 -16.21 12.53 -27.31
C MET A 116 -15.18 11.64 -28.04
N ASN A 117 -14.27 10.98 -27.29
CA ASN A 117 -13.32 10.02 -27.82
C ASN A 117 -13.93 8.61 -27.97
N ASP A 118 -14.63 8.13 -26.95
CA ASP A 118 -15.20 6.77 -26.91
C ASP A 118 -16.43 6.61 -27.81
N TYR A 119 -17.18 7.70 -28.05
CA TYR A 119 -18.32 7.72 -28.97
C TYR A 119 -18.10 8.70 -30.13
N PRO A 120 -17.34 8.32 -31.17
CA PRO A 120 -17.06 9.19 -32.31
C PRO A 120 -18.34 9.66 -33.03
N LYS A 121 -19.42 8.87 -32.99
CA LYS A 121 -20.73 9.26 -33.53
C LYS A 121 -21.33 10.49 -32.84
N PHE A 122 -21.08 10.67 -31.53
CA PHE A 122 -21.58 11.80 -30.75
C PHE A 122 -20.91 13.11 -31.18
N LYS A 123 -19.60 13.08 -31.47
CA LYS A 123 -18.85 14.20 -32.03
C LYS A 123 -19.42 14.69 -33.36
N TYR A 124 -19.71 13.77 -34.28
CA TYR A 124 -20.27 14.12 -35.58
C TYR A 124 -21.70 14.67 -35.49
N ALA A 125 -22.51 14.18 -34.55
CA ALA A 125 -23.85 14.71 -34.31
C ALA A 125 -23.84 16.17 -33.82
N ILE A 126 -22.93 16.51 -32.90
CA ILE A 126 -22.76 17.89 -32.41
C ILE A 126 -22.32 18.82 -33.55
N LEU A 127 -21.35 18.40 -34.37
CA LEU A 127 -20.88 19.19 -35.51
C LEU A 127 -21.98 19.40 -36.57
N ALA A 128 -22.81 18.38 -36.83
CA ALA A 128 -23.94 18.49 -37.75
C ALA A 128 -25.01 19.45 -37.22
N PHE A 129 -25.34 19.38 -35.93
CA PHE A 129 -26.30 20.28 -35.30
C PHE A 129 -25.80 21.73 -35.32
N LEU A 130 -24.52 21.95 -35.02
CA LEU A 130 -23.90 23.27 -35.01
C LEU A 130 -23.84 23.85 -36.44
N GLY A 131 -23.54 23.02 -37.45
CA GLY A 131 -23.61 23.40 -38.85
C GLY A 131 -25.02 23.80 -39.31
N LEU A 132 -26.05 23.03 -38.93
CA LEU A 132 -27.45 23.34 -39.22
C LEU A 132 -27.89 24.65 -38.53
N PHE A 133 -27.51 24.83 -37.27
CA PHE A 133 -27.82 26.03 -36.50
C PHE A 133 -27.20 27.28 -37.16
N VAL A 134 -25.94 27.21 -37.56
CA VAL A 134 -25.25 28.29 -38.27
C VAL A 134 -25.90 28.62 -39.61
N LEU A 135 -26.38 27.61 -40.35
CA LEU A 135 -27.10 27.84 -41.62
C LEU A 135 -28.47 28.47 -41.43
N THR A 136 -29.14 28.20 -40.31
CA THR A 136 -30.48 28.72 -40.02
C THR A 136 -30.46 30.13 -39.40
N HIS A 137 -29.36 30.50 -38.73
CA HIS A 137 -29.16 31.83 -38.14
C HIS A 137 -28.41 32.81 -39.03
N ARG A 138 -28.06 32.42 -40.26
CA ARG A 138 -27.45 33.30 -41.26
C ARG A 138 -28.54 34.03 -42.05
N GLU A 139 -29.22 34.96 -41.39
CA GLU A 139 -29.93 36.09 -41.99
C GLU A 139 -29.41 37.40 -41.39
#